data_AF-A0A1Q9VSC0-F1
#
_entry.id   AF-A0A1Q9VSC0-F1
#
_cell.length_a   1.000
_cell.length_b   1.000
_cell.length_c   1.000
_cell.angle_alpha   90.00
_cell.angle_beta   90.00
_cell.angle_gamma   90.00
#
_symmetry.space_group_name_H-M   'P 1'
#
loop_
_entity.id
_entity.type
_entity.pdbx_description
1 polymer ?
#
loop_
_entity_poly.entity_id
_entity_poly.type
_entity_poly.pdbx_seq_one_letter_code
_entity_poly.pdbx_strand_id
1 'polypeptide(L)'
;MPSTPRLTWIDTVKGVAVILVVLYHAVSLAQDKSWSGDQLSMLTSALLTVRMPLFFAMSGFFILRRVDRPWPWQLRNRIGPFLWLFILWTAVWLLVFDVLPWHRAGDSGTTSLQDIVRLFVDPSVGPWYIYALAIYTVAVKLMRPLPVWLQFLVGAAVSLPVACGLLTIDSWVWTSLLSHFIAFQIGALAHRTLATIADRASLWWLLGYGACGARPPRPCSSSDWAWTIRHGFR
;
A
#
# COMPACT_ATOMS: atom_id res chain seq x y z
N MET A 1 16.99 -21.78 18.63
CA MET A 1 17.23 -20.34 18.32
C MET A 1 16.05 -19.54 18.85
N PRO A 2 16.23 -18.33 19.40
CA PRO A 2 15.10 -17.51 19.83
C PRO A 2 14.22 -17.17 18.64
N SER A 3 12.92 -17.47 18.71
CA SER A 3 11.97 -17.07 17.68
C SER A 3 11.82 -15.55 17.72
N THR A 4 12.15 -14.87 16.62
CA THR A 4 11.94 -13.43 16.50
C THR A 4 10.45 -13.14 16.72
N PRO A 5 10.07 -12.27 17.69
CA PRO A 5 8.65 -12.05 18.00
C PRO A 5 7.92 -11.52 16.76
N ARG A 6 6.94 -12.30 16.28
CA ARG A 6 6.12 -11.93 15.13
C ARG A 6 5.14 -10.86 15.58
N LEU A 7 5.10 -9.74 14.86
CA LEU A 7 4.16 -8.66 15.11
C LEU A 7 2.77 -9.08 14.60
N THR A 8 1.98 -9.74 15.45
CA THR A 8 0.69 -10.35 15.10
C THR A 8 -0.24 -9.38 14.35
N TRP A 9 -0.29 -8.12 14.77
CA TRP A 9 -1.10 -7.08 14.12
C TRP A 9 -0.73 -6.86 12.64
N ILE A 10 0.54 -7.00 12.27
CA ILE A 10 0.99 -6.85 10.88
C ILE A 10 0.42 -7.99 10.03
N ASP A 11 0.45 -9.21 10.54
CA ASP A 11 -0.06 -10.38 9.82
C ASP A 11 -1.60 -10.32 9.74
N THR A 12 -2.30 -9.78 10.76
CA THR A 12 -3.74 -9.46 10.69
C THR A 12 -4.06 -8.44 9.58
N VAL A 13 -3.37 -7.30 9.51
CA VAL A 13 -3.66 -6.26 8.50
C VAL A 13 -3.38 -6.76 7.08
N LYS A 14 -2.34 -7.59 6.88
CA LYS A 14 -2.12 -8.28 5.58
C LYS A 14 -3.29 -9.20 5.23
N GLY A 15 -3.77 -10.00 6.19
CA GLY A 15 -4.90 -10.91 5.98
C GLY A 15 -6.16 -10.16 5.55
N VAL A 16 -6.50 -9.07 6.27
CA VAL A 16 -7.60 -8.17 5.91
C VAL A 16 -7.42 -7.61 4.50
N ALA A 17 -6.23 -7.09 4.16
CA ALA A 17 -5.96 -6.55 2.83
C ALA A 17 -6.18 -7.59 1.72
N VAL A 18 -5.65 -8.81 1.86
CA VAL A 18 -5.86 -9.91 0.90
C VAL A 18 -7.34 -10.26 0.75
N ILE A 19 -8.09 -10.37 1.85
CA ILE A 19 -9.53 -10.67 1.83
C ILE A 19 -10.30 -9.58 1.06
N LEU A 20 -9.98 -8.30 1.25
CA LEU A 20 -10.65 -7.20 0.54
C LEU A 20 -10.43 -7.24 -0.99
N VAL A 21 -9.27 -7.73 -1.46
CA VAL A 21 -9.00 -7.92 -2.90
C VAL A 21 -9.72 -9.13 -3.47
N VAL A 22 -9.67 -10.27 -2.76
CA VAL A 22 -10.37 -11.50 -3.19
C VAL A 22 -11.88 -11.26 -3.25
N LEU A 23 -12.45 -10.60 -2.25
CA LEU A 23 -13.87 -10.23 -2.22
C LEU A 23 -14.26 -9.34 -3.40
N TYR A 24 -13.44 -8.34 -3.72
CA TYR A 24 -13.70 -7.47 -4.87
C TYR A 24 -13.70 -8.27 -6.19
N HIS A 25 -12.67 -9.05 -6.48
CA HIS A 25 -12.62 -9.82 -7.73
C HIS A 25 -13.74 -10.86 -7.82
N ALA A 26 -14.10 -11.51 -6.71
CA ALA A 26 -15.23 -12.44 -6.68
C ALA A 26 -16.57 -11.75 -7.00
N VAL A 27 -16.81 -10.55 -6.44
CA VAL A 27 -18.03 -9.79 -6.73
C VAL A 27 -18.01 -9.19 -8.14
N SER A 28 -16.88 -8.67 -8.64
CA SER A 28 -16.78 -8.18 -10.02
C SER A 28 -17.05 -9.28 -11.05
N LEU A 29 -16.47 -10.48 -10.88
CA LEU A 29 -16.77 -11.62 -11.75
C LEU A 29 -18.22 -12.07 -11.65
N ALA A 30 -18.86 -11.94 -10.48
CA ALA A 30 -20.29 -12.20 -10.33
C ALA A 30 -21.17 -11.12 -11.01
N GLN A 31 -20.75 -9.85 -10.99
CA GLN A 31 -21.41 -8.74 -11.68
C GLN A 31 -21.38 -8.94 -13.20
N ASP A 32 -20.21 -9.30 -13.75
CA ASP A 32 -20.02 -9.59 -15.18
C ASP A 32 -20.88 -10.77 -15.67
N LYS A 33 -21.39 -11.60 -14.76
CA LYS A 33 -22.33 -12.70 -15.02
C LYS A 33 -23.78 -12.42 -14.56
N SER A 34 -24.05 -11.22 -14.05
CA SER A 34 -25.35 -10.82 -13.46
C SER A 34 -25.81 -11.71 -12.30
N TRP A 35 -24.87 -12.27 -11.53
CA TRP A 35 -25.10 -13.18 -10.39
C TRP A 35 -25.09 -12.49 -9.02
N SER A 36 -24.86 -11.17 -8.97
CA SER A 36 -24.81 -10.40 -7.71
C SER A 36 -25.90 -9.33 -7.64
N GLY A 37 -26.55 -9.19 -6.48
CA GLY A 37 -27.45 -8.06 -6.21
C GLY A 37 -26.71 -6.74 -5.93
N ASP A 38 -27.37 -5.62 -6.20
CA ASP A 38 -26.83 -4.25 -6.09
C ASP A 38 -26.22 -3.93 -4.73
N GLN A 39 -26.72 -4.53 -3.65
CA GLN A 39 -26.24 -4.31 -2.29
C GLN A 39 -24.79 -4.79 -2.12
N LEU A 40 -24.40 -5.89 -2.79
CA LEU A 40 -23.01 -6.38 -2.80
C LEU A 40 -22.12 -5.49 -3.67
N SER A 41 -22.67 -4.89 -4.73
CA SER A 41 -21.97 -3.89 -5.56
C SER A 41 -21.66 -2.63 -4.76
N MET A 42 -22.65 -2.08 -4.05
CA MET A 42 -22.48 -0.89 -3.22
C MET A 42 -21.50 -1.17 -2.07
N LEU A 43 -21.59 -2.32 -1.41
CA LEU A 43 -20.66 -2.70 -0.34
C LEU A 43 -19.20 -2.83 -0.85
N THR A 44 -18.97 -3.52 -1.97
CA THR A 44 -17.61 -3.68 -2.52
C THR A 44 -17.04 -2.41 -3.13
N SER A 45 -17.91 -1.50 -3.61
CA SER A 45 -17.55 -0.14 -4.02
C SER A 45 -17.19 0.74 -2.82
N ALA A 46 -17.93 0.69 -1.71
CA ALA A 46 -17.56 1.38 -0.48
C ALA A 46 -16.23 0.85 0.10
N LEU A 47 -16.00 -0.46 0.02
CA LEU A 47 -14.73 -1.09 0.38
C LEU A 47 -13.58 -0.79 -0.60
N LEU A 48 -13.86 -0.32 -1.82
CA LEU A 48 -12.85 0.13 -2.79
C LEU A 48 -12.08 1.34 -2.24
N THR A 49 -12.83 2.33 -1.74
CA THR A 49 -12.32 3.55 -1.11
C THR A 49 -11.40 3.26 0.08
N VAL A 50 -11.60 2.14 0.78
CA VAL A 50 -10.75 1.72 1.89
C VAL A 50 -9.58 0.86 1.43
N ARG A 51 -9.79 -0.09 0.50
CA ARG A 51 -8.76 -1.08 0.15
C ARG A 51 -7.54 -0.42 -0.51
N MET A 52 -7.73 0.43 -1.52
CA MET A 52 -6.59 0.96 -2.28
C MET A 52 -5.66 1.82 -1.40
N PRO A 53 -6.17 2.78 -0.60
CA PRO A 53 -5.34 3.49 0.37
C PRO A 53 -4.68 2.57 1.42
N LEU A 54 -5.38 1.54 1.91
CA LEU A 54 -4.83 0.59 2.89
C LEU A 54 -3.63 -0.19 2.31
N PHE A 55 -3.74 -0.69 1.07
CA PHE A 55 -2.65 -1.37 0.37
C PHE A 55 -1.43 -0.46 0.20
N PHE A 56 -1.63 0.77 -0.26
CA PHE A 56 -0.54 1.71 -0.45
C PHE A 56 0.13 2.12 0.87
N ALA A 57 -0.65 2.38 1.93
CA ALA A 57 -0.11 2.65 3.25
C ALA A 57 0.72 1.46 3.77
N MET A 58 0.22 0.23 3.67
CA MET A 58 0.95 -0.97 4.09
C MET A 58 2.25 -1.16 3.31
N SER A 59 2.23 -0.94 1.99
CA SER A 59 3.45 -0.99 1.18
C SER A 59 4.46 0.10 1.57
N GLY A 60 4.01 1.33 1.84
CA GLY A 60 4.85 2.41 2.36
C GLY A 60 5.54 2.03 3.67
N PHE A 61 4.79 1.45 4.62
CA PHE A 61 5.30 0.99 5.92
C PHE A 61 6.44 -0.03 5.79
N PHE A 62 6.31 -1.02 4.89
CA PHE A 62 7.38 -2.00 4.65
C PHE A 62 8.58 -1.45 3.88
N ILE A 63 8.38 -0.41 3.08
CA ILE A 63 9.44 0.25 2.31
C ILE A 63 10.32 1.08 3.24
N LEU A 64 9.77 1.91 4.13
CA LEU A 64 10.61 2.81 4.95
C LEU A 64 11.56 2.10 5.90
N ARG A 65 11.22 0.88 6.38
CA ARG A 65 12.12 0.03 7.18
C ARG A 65 13.50 -0.24 6.55
N ARG A 66 13.71 0.03 5.26
CA ARG A 66 15.00 -0.15 4.56
C ARG A 66 15.39 1.00 3.61
N VAL A 67 14.72 2.16 3.64
CA VAL A 67 15.06 3.28 2.70
C VAL A 67 16.45 3.86 2.93
N ASP A 68 16.98 3.78 4.16
CA ASP A 68 18.32 4.25 4.56
C ASP A 68 19.49 3.52 3.85
N ARG A 69 19.20 2.46 3.09
CA ARG A 69 20.21 1.74 2.30
C ARG A 69 20.60 2.54 1.04
N PRO A 70 21.85 2.43 0.55
CA PRO A 70 22.34 3.20 -0.59
C PRO A 70 21.57 2.88 -1.89
N TRP A 71 21.61 3.79 -2.88
CA TRP A 71 20.86 3.66 -4.14
C TRP A 71 21.06 2.32 -4.87
N PRO A 72 22.29 1.78 -5.06
CA PRO A 72 22.50 0.49 -5.71
C PRO A 72 21.80 -0.67 -5.01
N TRP A 73 21.75 -0.65 -3.67
CA TRP A 73 21.03 -1.66 -2.88
C TRP A 73 19.52 -1.55 -3.09
N GLN A 74 18.95 -0.34 -3.08
CA GLN A 74 17.52 -0.14 -3.28
C GLN A 74 17.08 -0.54 -4.69
N LEU A 75 17.90 -0.22 -5.70
CA LEU A 75 17.67 -0.64 -7.08
C LEU A 75 17.71 -2.16 -7.20
N ARG A 76 18.76 -2.84 -6.70
CA ARG A 76 18.88 -4.30 -6.84
C ARG A 76 17.89 -5.11 -6.00
N ASN A 77 17.59 -4.67 -4.78
CA ASN A 77 16.86 -5.47 -3.79
C ASN A 77 15.39 -5.07 -3.58
N ARG A 78 14.92 -3.96 -4.16
CA ARG A 78 13.51 -3.51 -4.08
C ARG A 78 12.92 -3.18 -5.44
N ILE A 79 13.49 -2.20 -6.15
CA ILE A 79 12.92 -1.69 -7.40
C ILE A 79 13.07 -2.72 -8.52
N GLY A 80 14.24 -3.37 -8.62
CA GLY A 80 14.52 -4.42 -9.61
C GLY A 80 13.53 -5.58 -9.56
N PRO A 81 13.25 -6.21 -8.40
CA PRO A 81 12.20 -7.22 -8.27
C PRO A 81 10.80 -6.75 -8.68
N PHE A 82 10.44 -5.48 -8.41
CA PHE A 82 9.16 -4.92 -8.86
C PHE A 82 9.14 -4.70 -10.37
N LEU A 83 10.19 -4.12 -10.96
CA LEU A 83 10.32 -3.94 -12.41
C LEU A 83 10.35 -5.28 -13.15
N TRP A 84 11.06 -6.28 -12.61
CA TRP A 84 11.08 -7.64 -13.16
C TRP A 84 9.68 -8.27 -13.14
N LEU A 85 8.98 -8.20 -11.99
CA LEU A 85 7.62 -8.73 -11.88
C LEU A 85 6.65 -7.97 -12.79
N PHE A 86 6.81 -6.65 -12.93
CA PHE A 86 6.03 -5.83 -13.86
C PHE A 86 6.24 -6.25 -15.32
N ILE A 87 7.49 -6.40 -15.77
CA ILE A 87 7.83 -6.84 -17.14
C ILE A 87 7.28 -8.25 -17.39
N LEU A 88 7.57 -9.19 -16.47
CA LEU A 88 7.13 -10.58 -16.57
C LEU A 88 5.60 -10.68 -16.61
N TRP A 89 4.90 -9.97 -15.72
CA TRP A 89 3.44 -10.00 -15.68
C TRP A 89 2.80 -9.34 -16.89
N THR A 90 3.38 -8.25 -17.40
CA THR A 90 2.93 -7.59 -18.64
C THR A 90 3.09 -8.54 -19.84
N ALA A 91 4.21 -9.25 -19.94
CA ALA A 91 4.42 -10.26 -20.98
C ALA A 91 3.42 -11.44 -20.87
N VAL A 92 3.14 -11.94 -19.66
CA VAL A 92 2.11 -12.96 -19.42
C VAL A 92 0.71 -12.45 -19.80
N TRP A 93 0.38 -11.19 -19.46
CA TRP A 93 -0.91 -10.60 -19.80
C TRP A 93 -1.11 -10.48 -21.31
N LEU A 94 -0.11 -9.96 -22.04
CA LEU A 94 -0.14 -9.90 -23.51
C LEU A 94 -0.28 -11.30 -24.13
N LEU A 95 0.47 -12.30 -23.63
CA LEU A 95 0.36 -13.68 -24.11
C LEU A 95 -1.04 -14.27 -23.88
N VAL A 96 -1.69 -13.98 -22.76
CA VAL A 96 -2.97 -14.58 -22.38
C VAL A 96 -4.18 -13.88 -23.03
N PHE A 97 -4.16 -12.55 -23.17
CA PHE A 97 -5.33 -11.79 -23.62
C PHE A 97 -5.28 -11.38 -25.11
N ASP A 98 -4.10 -11.32 -25.72
CA ASP A 98 -3.94 -10.90 -27.13
C ASP A 98 -3.57 -12.08 -28.05
N VAL A 99 -2.65 -12.94 -27.59
CA VAL A 99 -2.17 -14.09 -28.39
C VAL A 99 -3.10 -15.30 -28.29
N LEU A 100 -3.60 -15.66 -27.09
CA LEU A 100 -4.43 -16.86 -26.92
C LEU A 100 -5.89 -16.64 -27.42
N PRO A 101 -6.46 -17.54 -28.23
CA PRO A 101 -7.79 -17.35 -28.84
C PRO A 101 -8.95 -17.26 -27.87
N TRP A 102 -8.81 -17.79 -26.65
CA TRP A 102 -9.91 -17.99 -25.70
C TRP A 102 -10.46 -16.69 -25.10
N HIS A 103 -9.67 -15.61 -25.09
CA HIS A 103 -9.98 -14.36 -24.39
C HIS A 103 -9.56 -13.10 -25.15
N ARG A 104 -9.56 -13.16 -26.50
CA ARG A 104 -9.40 -11.95 -27.32
C ARG A 104 -10.52 -10.96 -27.01
N ALA A 105 -10.18 -9.92 -26.27
CA ALA A 105 -10.99 -8.72 -26.20
C ALA A 105 -11.09 -8.12 -27.61
N GLY A 106 -12.27 -7.61 -27.98
CA GLY A 106 -12.57 -7.23 -29.36
C GLY A 106 -11.62 -6.19 -29.96
N ASP A 107 -11.49 -6.25 -31.28
CA ASP A 107 -10.86 -5.24 -32.16
C ASP A 107 -9.40 -4.83 -31.87
N SER A 108 -8.62 -5.63 -31.12
CA SER A 108 -7.15 -5.55 -31.22
C SER A 108 -6.67 -6.10 -32.56
N GLY A 109 -6.64 -5.22 -33.57
CA GLY A 109 -5.75 -5.40 -34.72
C GLY A 109 -4.30 -5.61 -34.23
N THR A 110 -3.53 -6.40 -34.97
CA THR A 110 -2.17 -6.86 -34.61
C THR A 110 -1.38 -5.88 -33.74
N THR A 111 -1.22 -6.21 -32.44
CA THR A 111 -0.56 -5.36 -31.44
C THR A 111 0.75 -4.78 -31.97
N SER A 112 0.76 -3.45 -32.15
CA SER A 112 1.91 -2.76 -32.74
C SER A 112 3.05 -2.71 -31.74
N LEU A 113 4.27 -2.63 -32.26
CA LEU A 113 5.46 -2.27 -31.47
C LEU A 113 5.25 -0.96 -30.70
N GLN A 114 4.44 -0.04 -31.23
CA GLN A 114 4.07 1.22 -30.56
C GLN A 114 3.15 0.99 -29.36
N ASP A 115 2.23 0.04 -29.43
CA ASP A 115 1.31 -0.27 -28.32
C ASP A 115 2.06 -1.00 -27.21
N ILE A 116 2.97 -1.92 -27.54
CA ILE A 116 3.89 -2.54 -26.58
C ILE A 116 4.70 -1.47 -25.82
N VAL A 117 5.20 -0.44 -26.52
CA VAL A 117 5.90 0.69 -25.87
C VAL A 117 4.96 1.52 -24.99
N ARG A 118 3.71 1.76 -25.43
CA ARG A 118 2.71 2.47 -24.62
C ARG A 118 2.38 1.75 -23.32
N LEU A 119 2.34 0.41 -23.28
CA LEU A 119 2.14 -0.34 -22.03
C LEU A 119 3.20 -0.07 -20.95
N PHE A 120 4.39 0.47 -21.28
CA PHE A 120 5.39 0.88 -20.29
C PHE A 120 5.16 2.29 -19.71
N VAL A 121 4.35 3.11 -20.38
CA VAL A 121 4.05 4.51 -20.01
C VAL A 121 2.65 4.64 -19.40
N ASP A 122 1.69 3.89 -19.92
CA ASP A 122 0.33 3.76 -19.39
C ASP A 122 -0.02 2.26 -19.27
N PRO A 123 0.45 1.59 -18.20
CA PRO A 123 0.23 0.16 -18.01
C PRO A 123 -1.23 -0.16 -17.74
N SER A 124 -1.81 -1.08 -18.52
CA SER A 124 -3.20 -1.50 -18.40
C SER A 124 -3.58 -2.03 -17.00
N VAL A 125 -4.88 -2.25 -16.78
CA VAL A 125 -5.56 -2.40 -15.47
C VAL A 125 -4.95 -3.44 -14.50
N GLY A 126 -4.12 -4.37 -14.98
CA GLY A 126 -3.41 -5.35 -14.15
C GLY A 126 -2.14 -4.81 -13.45
N PRO A 127 -1.03 -4.54 -14.19
CA PRO A 127 0.28 -4.27 -13.60
C PRO A 127 0.49 -2.88 -12.93
N TRP A 128 -0.45 -1.94 -13.06
CA TRP A 128 -0.31 -0.55 -12.57
C TRP A 128 0.13 -0.41 -11.10
N TYR A 129 -0.32 -1.30 -10.20
CA TYR A 129 0.02 -1.23 -8.78
C TYR A 129 1.53 -1.42 -8.54
N ILE A 130 2.15 -2.36 -9.26
CA ILE A 130 3.58 -2.67 -9.14
C ILE A 130 4.41 -1.49 -9.67
N TYR A 131 3.95 -0.87 -10.75
CA TYR A 131 4.51 0.36 -11.33
C TYR A 131 4.45 1.54 -10.34
N ALA A 132 3.29 1.76 -9.71
CA ALA A 132 3.11 2.77 -8.66
C ALA A 132 4.07 2.55 -7.47
N LEU A 133 4.24 1.30 -7.00
CA LEU A 133 5.20 1.00 -5.93
C LEU A 133 6.65 1.34 -6.29
N ALA A 134 7.07 1.11 -7.54
CA ALA A 134 8.41 1.50 -8.00
C ALA A 134 8.58 3.03 -7.95
N ILE A 135 7.62 3.78 -8.52
CA ILE A 135 7.63 5.25 -8.54
C ILE A 135 7.60 5.83 -7.12
N TYR A 136 6.69 5.39 -6.26
CA TYR A 136 6.61 5.90 -4.89
C TYR A 136 7.87 5.61 -4.06
N THR A 137 8.51 4.45 -4.28
CA THR A 137 9.79 4.12 -3.64
C THR A 137 10.88 5.11 -4.02
N VAL A 138 10.94 5.52 -5.29
CA VAL A 138 11.88 6.53 -5.79
C VAL A 138 11.52 7.91 -5.24
N ALA A 139 10.25 8.32 -5.32
CA ALA A 139 9.77 9.62 -4.86
C ALA A 139 10.04 9.85 -3.36
N VAL A 140 9.63 8.91 -2.49
CA VAL A 140 9.87 9.02 -1.04
C VAL A 140 11.36 8.97 -0.70
N LYS A 141 12.18 8.24 -1.48
CA LYS A 141 13.64 8.25 -1.30
C LYS A 141 14.28 9.58 -1.74
N LEU A 142 13.79 10.20 -2.81
CA LEU A 142 14.24 11.51 -3.27
C LEU A 142 13.81 12.64 -2.30
N MET A 143 12.66 12.48 -1.64
CA MET A 143 12.14 13.39 -0.62
C MET A 143 12.80 13.24 0.77
N ARG A 144 13.65 12.21 1.00
CA ARG A 144 14.31 11.98 2.30
C ARG A 144 15.08 13.16 2.92
N PRO A 145 15.77 14.06 2.19
CA PRO A 145 16.45 15.20 2.80
C PRO A 145 15.51 16.33 3.23
N LEU A 146 14.24 16.30 2.81
CA LEU A 146 13.24 17.30 3.18
C LEU A 146 12.67 17.01 4.59
N PRO A 147 12.31 18.04 5.38
CA PRO A 147 11.63 17.83 6.65
C PRO A 147 10.26 17.17 6.45
N VAL A 148 9.83 16.37 7.43
CA VAL A 148 8.61 15.54 7.38
C VAL A 148 7.36 16.32 6.93
N TRP A 149 7.16 17.55 7.42
CA TRP A 149 6.02 18.38 7.05
C TRP A 149 6.00 18.72 5.55
N LEU A 150 7.18 18.93 4.95
CA LEU A 150 7.31 19.27 3.53
C LEU A 150 7.09 18.05 2.64
N GLN A 151 7.50 16.86 3.09
CA GLN A 151 7.17 15.60 2.40
C GLN A 151 5.64 15.44 2.27
N PHE A 152 4.94 15.57 3.41
CA PHE A 152 3.47 15.55 3.45
C PHE A 152 2.83 16.67 2.62
N LEU A 153 3.38 17.89 2.65
CA LEU A 153 2.86 19.00 1.84
C LEU A 153 2.93 18.69 0.34
N VAL A 154 4.04 18.14 -0.15
CA VAL A 154 4.13 17.71 -1.56
C VAL A 154 3.19 16.52 -1.84
N GLY A 155 3.07 15.58 -0.90
CA GLY A 155 2.09 14.48 -1.01
C GLY A 155 0.65 14.97 -1.15
N ALA A 156 0.25 15.94 -0.33
CA ALA A 156 -1.07 16.56 -0.34
C ALA A 156 -1.29 17.41 -1.59
N ALA A 157 -0.32 18.23 -1.99
CA ALA A 157 -0.39 19.06 -3.20
C ALA A 157 -0.53 18.21 -4.49
N VAL A 158 0.07 17.02 -4.53
CA VAL A 158 -0.09 16.07 -5.65
C VAL A 158 -1.41 15.31 -5.56
N SER A 159 -1.79 14.83 -4.37
CA SER A 159 -2.90 13.87 -4.24
C SER A 159 -4.27 14.53 -4.16
N LEU A 160 -4.40 15.65 -3.44
CA LEU A 160 -5.70 16.27 -3.17
C LEU A 160 -6.38 16.86 -4.42
N PRO A 161 -5.70 17.58 -5.33
CA PRO A 161 -6.36 18.11 -6.53
C PRO A 161 -6.91 16.99 -7.43
N VAL A 162 -6.17 15.88 -7.55
CA VAL A 162 -6.58 14.72 -8.34
C VAL A 162 -7.71 13.94 -7.63
N ALA A 163 -7.58 13.68 -6.33
CA ALA A 163 -8.58 12.95 -5.55
C ALA A 163 -9.92 13.69 -5.39
N CYS A 164 -9.89 15.02 -5.34
CA CYS A 164 -11.09 15.86 -5.30
C CYS A 164 -11.66 16.20 -6.70
N GLY A 165 -11.04 15.72 -7.79
CA GLY A 165 -11.48 16.00 -9.16
C GLY A 165 -11.24 17.44 -9.64
N LEU A 166 -10.43 18.24 -8.93
CA LEU A 166 -10.00 19.57 -9.38
C LEU A 166 -9.01 19.49 -10.56
N LEU A 167 -8.29 18.38 -10.69
CA LEU A 167 -7.35 18.12 -11.78
C LEU A 167 -7.66 16.75 -12.38
N THR A 168 -8.30 16.75 -13.54
CA THR A 168 -8.59 15.56 -14.35
C THR A 168 -7.40 15.22 -15.24
N ILE A 169 -7.05 13.93 -15.31
CA ILE A 169 -5.98 13.42 -16.18
C ILE A 169 -6.60 12.32 -17.04
N ASP A 170 -6.40 12.38 -18.34
CA ASP A 170 -7.06 11.48 -19.31
C ASP A 170 -6.71 10.00 -19.11
N SER A 171 -5.61 9.71 -18.41
CA SER A 171 -5.23 8.37 -18.00
C SER A 171 -5.74 8.02 -16.59
N TRP A 172 -6.47 6.90 -16.51
CA TRP A 172 -6.90 6.29 -15.27
C TRP A 172 -5.73 5.87 -14.36
N VAL A 173 -4.61 5.42 -14.95
CA VAL A 173 -3.42 4.97 -14.21
C VAL A 173 -2.76 6.14 -13.51
N TRP A 174 -2.53 7.24 -14.24
CA TRP A 174 -1.91 8.44 -13.68
C TRP A 174 -2.83 9.12 -12.66
N THR A 175 -4.14 9.15 -12.90
CA THR A 175 -5.15 9.59 -11.92
C THR A 175 -5.07 8.75 -10.63
N SER A 176 -5.03 7.42 -10.75
CA SER A 176 -4.93 6.50 -9.61
C SER A 176 -3.60 6.63 -8.87
N LEU A 177 -2.49 6.79 -9.60
CA LEU A 177 -1.15 6.92 -9.02
C LEU A 177 -1.00 8.24 -8.24
N LEU A 178 -1.51 9.36 -8.77
CA LEU A 178 -1.33 10.64 -8.09
C LEU A 178 -2.28 10.78 -6.89
N SER A 179 -3.55 10.36 -7.02
CA SER A 179 -4.53 10.38 -5.92
C SER A 179 -4.14 9.53 -4.70
N HIS A 180 -3.48 8.39 -4.90
CA HIS A 180 -3.12 7.48 -3.80
C HIS A 180 -1.72 7.72 -3.19
N PHE A 181 -0.94 8.65 -3.74
CA PHE A 181 0.43 8.91 -3.27
C PHE A 181 0.48 9.33 -1.80
N ILE A 182 -0.47 10.14 -1.32
CA ILE A 182 -0.55 10.52 0.09
C ILE A 182 -0.82 9.33 1.02
N ALA A 183 -1.61 8.33 0.61
CA ALA A 183 -1.85 7.13 1.41
C ALA A 183 -0.56 6.32 1.58
N PHE A 184 0.23 6.19 0.51
CA PHE A 184 1.57 5.60 0.59
C PHE A 184 2.49 6.38 1.53
N GLN A 185 2.52 7.72 1.44
CA GLN A 185 3.31 8.57 2.32
C GLN A 185 2.89 8.44 3.79
N ILE A 186 1.59 8.40 4.08
CA ILE A 186 1.07 8.21 5.45
C ILE A 186 1.64 6.92 6.02
N GLY A 187 1.48 5.77 5.35
CA GLY A 187 2.00 4.50 5.87
C GLY A 187 3.54 4.44 5.94
N ALA A 188 4.23 5.08 5.00
CA ALA A 188 5.67 5.26 5.01
C ALA A 188 6.16 6.02 6.26
N LEU A 189 5.70 7.25 6.47
CA LEU A 189 6.17 8.11 7.55
C LEU A 189 5.60 7.67 8.92
N ALA A 190 4.39 7.13 8.95
CA ALA A 190 3.77 6.61 10.17
C ALA A 190 4.44 5.34 10.71
N HIS A 191 5.47 4.77 10.07
CA HIS A 191 6.20 3.62 10.67
C HIS A 191 6.78 3.92 12.06
N ARG A 192 7.05 5.21 12.38
CA ARG A 192 7.54 5.63 13.71
C ARG A 192 6.41 5.77 14.75
N THR A 193 5.22 6.19 14.32
CA THR A 193 4.06 6.42 15.22
C THR A 193 3.17 5.19 15.33
N LEU A 194 2.99 4.41 14.27
CA LEU A 194 2.23 3.16 14.31
C LEU A 194 2.88 2.10 15.20
N ALA A 195 4.21 2.11 15.38
CA ALA A 195 4.86 1.26 16.37
C ALA A 195 4.40 1.62 17.80
N THR A 196 4.50 2.90 18.18
CA THR A 196 4.12 3.38 19.52
C THR A 196 2.60 3.37 19.76
N ILE A 197 1.79 3.44 18.70
CA ILE A 197 0.34 3.27 18.77
C ILE A 197 -0.04 1.79 18.85
N ALA A 198 0.59 0.88 18.09
CA ALA A 198 0.30 -0.56 18.17
C ALA A 198 0.70 -1.17 19.53
N ASP A 199 1.77 -0.67 20.15
CA ASP A 199 2.16 -1.04 21.52
C ASP A 199 1.13 -0.58 22.58
N ARG A 200 0.27 0.41 22.25
CA ARG A 200 -0.84 0.88 23.11
C ARG A 200 -2.19 0.27 22.73
N ALA A 201 -2.43 0.09 21.43
CA ALA A 201 -3.61 -0.51 20.83
C ALA A 201 -3.45 -2.03 20.72
N SER A 202 -3.31 -2.69 21.87
CA SER A 202 -3.53 -4.13 21.92
C SER A 202 -4.96 -4.44 21.45
N LEU A 203 -5.19 -5.62 20.84
CA LEU A 203 -6.51 -6.00 20.32
C LEU A 203 -7.62 -5.92 21.40
N TRP A 204 -7.22 -6.08 22.67
CA TRP A 204 -8.04 -5.95 23.86
C TRP A 204 -8.61 -4.54 24.09
N TRP A 205 -8.00 -3.47 23.56
CA TRP A 205 -8.59 -2.12 23.61
C TRP A 205 -9.77 -1.95 22.65
N LEU A 206 -9.77 -2.65 21.51
CA LEU A 206 -10.87 -2.63 20.54
C LEU A 206 -12.00 -3.58 20.96
N LEU A 207 -11.69 -4.71 21.59
CA LEU A 207 -12.68 -5.64 22.17
C LEU A 207 -13.21 -5.16 23.54
N GLY A 208 -12.41 -4.39 24.29
CA GLY A 208 -12.72 -3.98 25.68
C GLY A 208 -13.90 -3.02 25.83
N TYR A 209 -14.30 -2.31 24.77
CA TYR A 209 -15.51 -1.49 24.79
C TYR A 209 -16.82 -2.31 24.74
N GLY A 210 -16.74 -3.62 24.50
CA GLY A 210 -17.89 -4.54 24.61
C GLY A 210 -18.07 -5.19 26.00
N ALA A 211 -17.08 -5.10 26.90
CA ALA A 211 -17.09 -5.79 28.19
C ALA A 211 -16.71 -4.84 29.32
N CYS A 212 -17.72 -4.25 29.96
CA CYS A 212 -17.54 -3.44 31.15
C CYS A 212 -16.96 -4.28 32.31
N GLY A 213 -15.75 -3.94 32.77
CA GLY A 213 -15.26 -4.33 34.10
C GLY A 213 -14.33 -5.55 34.19
N ALA A 214 -13.04 -5.37 33.87
CA ALA A 214 -11.95 -6.09 34.53
C ALA A 214 -10.66 -5.25 34.54
N ARG A 215 -10.09 -4.97 35.73
CA ARG A 215 -8.78 -4.31 35.91
C ARG A 215 -7.64 -5.31 35.62
N PRO A 216 -6.43 -4.83 35.25
CA PRO A 216 -5.37 -4.81 36.28
C PRO A 216 -4.34 -3.65 36.16
N PRO A 217 -4.07 -2.97 37.29
CA PRO A 217 -2.81 -2.24 37.53
C PRO A 217 -2.19 -2.62 38.92
N ARG A 218 -0.88 -2.61 39.22
CA ARG A 218 0.41 -2.56 38.46
C ARG A 218 1.35 -3.66 39.09
N PRO A 219 2.62 -3.49 39.55
CA PRO A 219 3.69 -2.49 39.34
C PRO A 219 5.09 -3.04 38.94
N CYS A 220 5.93 -2.13 38.42
CA CYS A 220 7.33 -1.99 38.87
C CYS A 220 7.49 -0.57 39.43
N SER A 221 8.36 -0.38 40.42
CA SER A 221 8.35 0.76 41.33
C SER A 221 9.08 2.00 40.82
N SER A 222 8.70 3.15 41.37
CA SER A 222 9.31 4.46 41.12
C SER A 222 10.67 4.66 41.84
N SER A 223 11.43 3.60 42.04
CA SER A 223 12.79 3.59 42.61
C SER A 223 13.86 3.64 41.51
N ASP A 224 13.61 2.96 40.40
CA ASP A 224 14.69 2.53 39.49
C ASP A 224 15.11 3.65 38.53
N TRP A 225 14.24 4.63 38.29
CA TRP A 225 14.53 5.80 37.44
C TRP A 225 15.41 6.86 38.13
N ALA A 226 15.52 6.84 39.46
CA ALA A 226 16.24 7.84 40.23
C ALA A 226 17.77 7.60 40.27
N TRP A 227 18.22 6.37 40.02
CA TRP A 227 19.65 6.02 40.05
C TRP A 227 20.37 6.40 38.75
N THR A 228 19.76 6.10 37.59
CA THR A 228 20.39 6.24 36.27
C THR A 228 20.62 7.68 35.82
N ILE A 229 19.90 8.65 36.40
CA ILE A 229 20.03 10.08 36.05
C ILE A 229 21.15 10.78 36.85
N ARG A 230 21.66 10.19 37.95
CA ARG A 230 22.65 10.85 38.83
C ARG A 230 24.12 10.65 38.47
N HIS A 231 24.45 9.69 37.59
CA HIS A 231 25.84 9.28 37.33
C HIS A 231 26.21 9.18 35.84
N GLY A 232 25.41 9.76 34.94
CA GLY A 232 25.50 9.56 33.49
C GLY A 232 26.06 10.73 32.65
N PHE A 233 26.78 11.70 33.24
CA PHE A 233 27.48 12.76 32.49
C PHE A 233 28.79 13.17 33.16
N ARG A 234 29.90 12.61 32.66
CA ARG A 234 31.26 13.15 32.64
C ARG A 234 31.93 12.69 31.35
#